data_AF-A0A833NZR2-F1
#
_entry.id   AF-A0A833NZR2-F1
#
_cell.length_a   1.000
_cell.length_b   1.000
_cell.length_c   1.000
_cell.angle_alpha   90.00
_cell.angle_beta   90.00
_cell.angle_gamma   90.00
#
_symmetry.space_group_name_H-M   'P 1'
#
loop_
_entity.id
_entity.type
_entity.pdbx_description
1 polymer ?
#
loop_
_entity_poly.entity_id
_entity_poly.type
_entity_poly.pdbx_seq_one_letter_code
_entity_poly.pdbx_strand_id
1 'polypeptide(L)'
;MTYAQLRMFAPEDVSHRSFVDEVVAFSEFGRKTEVKVFEGIRYFVNEYWTSRQRQSHNLHEVSYRACFKAELPRFFIERLTEPGDVVYDPFMGRGTTLLEAALLGRCVAGNDVNPLSAMLVRPRLAPPSLAAIQKRLSEINWKTSVSNTDRELEVFYHPETLAEIVALKNWLLERDAVGTLDSVDDWIRLVAINRLTGHSSGFFSVYSLPPNQAVSLESQRKINEKRQQAPDRRDVPAIILKKSRNLLSDGQPQAGMLIKLFTGTAAATPKMQGADVDLIVTSPPFLDIVNYKQDNWLRCWFAGIDADVVAIDHHRTVADWEAFVRRSFVEFARLVRPGGHVAFEVGEVRGGKVLLEQHVVRAVQGLPFDLLGVMVNDQEFTKTANCWGVNNNTGGTNTNRIVTFRRQ
;
A
#
# COMPACT_ATOMS: atom_id res chain seq x y z
N MET A 1 20.12 16.40 -3.23
CA MET A 1 19.93 14.94 -3.25
C MET A 1 18.45 14.67 -3.36
N THR A 2 18.02 13.81 -4.27
CA THR A 2 16.63 13.36 -4.35
C THR A 2 16.32 12.40 -3.20
N TYR A 3 15.05 12.21 -2.82
CA TYR A 3 14.65 11.25 -1.77
C TYR A 3 15.19 9.82 -2.03
N ALA A 4 15.32 9.45 -3.30
CA ALA A 4 15.90 8.17 -3.72
C ALA A 4 17.42 8.05 -3.45
N GLN A 5 18.14 9.18 -3.37
CA GLN A 5 19.59 9.22 -3.11
C GLN A 5 19.94 9.34 -1.62
N LEU A 6 18.97 9.68 -0.79
CA LEU A 6 19.17 9.78 0.66
C LEU A 6 19.13 8.37 1.24
N ARG A 7 20.27 7.79 1.67
CA ARG A 7 20.20 6.69 2.65
C ARG A 7 19.52 7.24 3.90
N MET A 8 18.42 6.62 4.31
CA MET A 8 17.67 7.11 5.49
C MET A 8 18.39 6.77 6.79
N PHE A 9 19.26 5.76 6.75
CA PHE A 9 20.08 5.30 7.87
C PHE A 9 21.57 5.44 7.52
N ALA A 10 22.38 5.82 8.51
CA ALA A 10 23.82 6.00 8.29
C ALA A 10 24.50 4.66 7.95
N PRO A 11 25.40 4.59 6.96
CA PRO A 11 26.25 3.43 6.77
C PRO A 11 27.22 3.33 7.95
N GLU A 12 26.96 2.46 8.91
CA GLU A 12 28.01 2.00 9.81
C GLU A 12 28.96 1.05 9.05
N ASP A 13 30.21 0.98 9.48
CA ASP A 13 31.19 0.00 8.99
C ASP A 13 30.81 -1.40 9.51
N VAL A 14 29.94 -2.11 8.76
CA VAL A 14 29.13 -3.27 9.23
C VAL A 14 29.54 -4.58 8.55
N SER A 15 30.78 -4.72 8.08
CA SER A 15 31.17 -5.90 7.27
C SER A 15 31.06 -7.28 7.96
N HIS A 16 30.64 -7.36 9.24
CA HIS A 16 30.51 -8.62 9.99
C HIS A 16 29.34 -8.75 10.98
N ARG A 17 28.39 -7.79 11.09
CA ARG A 17 27.28 -7.93 12.06
C ARG A 17 26.05 -8.59 11.44
N SER A 18 25.33 -9.40 12.22
CA SER A 18 24.03 -9.93 11.79
C SER A 18 22.95 -8.85 11.89
N PHE A 19 21.85 -9.00 11.14
CA PHE A 19 20.69 -8.10 11.23
C PHE A 19 20.18 -7.92 12.67
N VAL A 20 20.22 -8.99 13.48
CA VAL A 20 19.81 -8.92 14.89
C VAL A 20 20.76 -8.03 15.69
N ASP A 21 22.07 -8.12 15.45
CA ASP A 21 23.05 -7.29 16.14
C ASP A 21 22.88 -5.81 15.78
N GLU A 22 22.57 -5.49 14.52
CA GLU A 22 22.22 -4.13 14.10
C GLU A 22 20.97 -3.61 14.81
N VAL A 23 19.90 -4.43 14.88
CA VAL A 23 18.65 -4.05 15.55
C VAL A 23 18.89 -3.82 17.04
N VAL A 24 19.71 -4.65 17.70
CA VAL A 24 20.07 -4.48 19.12
C VAL A 24 20.95 -3.25 19.35
N ALA A 25 21.88 -2.95 18.44
CA ALA A 25 22.76 -1.79 18.52
C ALA A 25 22.06 -0.47 18.13
N PHE A 26 20.90 -0.52 17.48
CA PHE A 26 20.21 0.65 16.94
C PHE A 26 19.99 1.75 17.99
N SER A 27 20.42 2.97 17.67
CA SER A 27 20.26 4.15 18.52
C SER A 27 20.11 5.48 17.77
N GLU A 28 19.73 5.46 16.48
CA GLU A 28 19.75 6.64 15.61
C GLU A 28 18.86 7.80 16.10
N PHE A 29 17.76 7.49 16.82
CA PHE A 29 16.83 8.49 17.37
C PHE A 29 17.03 8.75 18.87
N GLY A 30 18.24 8.50 19.39
CA GLY A 30 18.61 8.78 20.78
C GLY A 30 18.07 7.78 21.81
N ARG A 31 17.34 6.75 21.37
CA ARG A 31 16.87 5.62 22.17
C ARG A 31 17.62 4.36 21.75
N LYS A 32 18.26 3.68 22.70
CA LYS A 32 18.83 2.34 22.45
C LYS A 32 17.71 1.30 22.43
N THR A 33 17.87 0.28 21.59
CA THR A 33 16.91 -0.82 21.53
C THR A 33 16.84 -1.54 22.87
N GLU A 34 15.63 -1.62 23.42
CA GLU A 34 15.35 -2.40 24.61
C GLU A 34 15.02 -3.84 24.20
N VAL A 35 15.73 -4.82 24.76
CA VAL A 35 15.51 -6.25 24.48
C VAL A 35 14.70 -6.85 25.61
N LYS A 36 13.52 -7.40 25.28
CA LYS A 36 12.65 -8.12 26.22
C LYS A 36 12.47 -9.55 25.78
N VAL A 37 12.24 -10.46 26.73
CA VAL A 37 11.81 -11.82 26.44
C VAL A 37 10.44 -12.01 27.05
N PHE A 38 9.48 -12.40 26.22
CA PHE A 38 8.11 -12.69 26.65
C PHE A 38 7.65 -13.98 25.99
N GLU A 39 7.23 -14.96 26.81
CA GLU A 39 6.82 -16.30 26.35
C GLU A 39 7.82 -16.98 25.40
N GLY A 40 9.12 -16.80 25.68
CA GLY A 40 10.20 -17.38 24.88
C GLY A 40 10.52 -16.65 23.57
N ILE A 41 9.82 -15.55 23.27
CA ILE A 41 10.07 -14.71 22.09
C ILE A 41 10.89 -13.49 22.50
N ARG A 42 11.93 -13.16 21.73
CA ARG A 42 12.69 -11.91 21.88
C ARG A 42 11.96 -10.76 21.21
N TYR A 43 11.77 -9.68 21.94
CA TYR A 43 11.20 -8.42 21.47
C TYR A 43 12.30 -7.35 21.46
N PHE A 44 12.39 -6.61 20.36
CA PHE A 44 13.30 -5.49 20.17
C PHE A 44 12.47 -4.20 20.10
N VAL A 45 12.46 -3.42 21.17
CA VAL A 45 11.59 -2.25 21.32
C VAL A 45 12.39 -0.97 21.11
N ASN A 46 12.00 -0.18 20.11
CA ASN A 46 12.61 1.12 19.84
C ASN A 46 11.68 2.00 18.97
N GLU A 47 12.06 3.25 18.74
CA GLU A 47 11.57 4.05 17.61
C GLU A 47 12.54 3.83 16.44
N TYR A 48 12.16 3.00 15.45
CA TYR A 48 13.04 2.61 14.34
C TYR A 48 12.97 3.55 13.14
N TRP A 49 11.94 4.40 13.08
CA TRP A 49 11.77 5.44 12.08
C TRP A 49 10.97 6.60 12.69
N THR A 50 11.08 7.80 12.12
CA THR A 50 10.50 9.01 12.71
C THR A 50 8.96 9.01 12.78
N SER A 51 8.43 9.65 13.83
CA SER A 51 6.99 9.91 14.00
C SER A 51 6.48 11.07 13.13
N ARG A 52 7.38 11.90 12.58
CA ARG A 52 7.04 13.07 11.76
C ARG A 52 6.24 12.67 10.52
N GLN A 53 5.24 13.49 10.16
CA GLN A 53 4.46 13.29 8.95
C GLN A 53 5.27 13.70 7.70
N ARG A 54 5.06 12.97 6.59
CA ARG A 54 5.47 13.33 5.21
C ARG A 54 6.98 13.41 4.96
N GLN A 55 7.70 12.31 5.18
CA GLN A 55 9.05 12.12 4.64
C GLN A 55 9.07 10.92 3.68
N SER A 56 8.35 11.05 2.57
CA SER A 56 8.30 10.01 1.54
C SER A 56 8.36 10.60 0.14
N HIS A 57 8.85 9.81 -0.82
CA HIS A 57 8.76 10.13 -2.24
C HIS A 57 7.32 10.51 -2.64
N ASN A 58 7.14 11.50 -3.50
CA ASN A 58 5.82 11.98 -3.93
C ASN A 58 4.97 10.89 -4.60
N LEU A 59 5.58 9.85 -5.17
CA LEU A 59 4.89 8.65 -5.68
C LEU A 59 4.12 7.85 -4.61
N HIS A 60 4.39 8.07 -3.31
CA HIS A 60 3.60 7.48 -2.21
C HIS A 60 2.28 8.22 -1.94
N GLU A 61 2.02 9.36 -2.58
CA GLU A 61 0.77 10.13 -2.40
C GLU A 61 -0.45 9.53 -3.13
N VAL A 62 -0.61 8.21 -3.00
CA VAL A 62 -1.76 7.42 -3.44
C VAL A 62 -2.50 6.94 -2.21
N SER A 63 -3.74 7.41 -2.02
CA SER A 63 -4.54 7.08 -0.85
C SER A 63 -4.98 5.62 -0.91
N TYR A 64 -4.79 4.88 0.17
CA TYR A 64 -5.27 3.51 0.34
C TYR A 64 -5.36 3.24 1.84
N ARG A 65 -6.30 2.39 2.29
CA ARG A 65 -6.50 2.12 3.71
C ARG A 65 -5.59 0.97 4.15
N ALA A 66 -5.16 1.00 5.42
CA ALA A 66 -4.31 -0.03 6.01
C ALA A 66 -2.98 -0.22 5.25
N CYS A 67 -2.26 0.90 5.06
CA CYS A 67 -0.88 0.89 4.57
C CYS A 67 0.06 1.28 5.70
N PHE A 68 1.27 0.74 5.69
CA PHE A 68 2.38 1.25 6.50
C PHE A 68 3.10 2.44 5.84
N LYS A 69 3.86 3.16 6.68
CA LYS A 69 4.80 4.24 6.30
C LYS A 69 5.89 3.71 5.36
N ALA A 70 6.45 4.55 4.49
CA ALA A 70 7.50 4.14 3.55
C ALA A 70 8.79 3.72 4.28
N GLU A 71 9.05 4.34 5.41
CA GLU A 71 10.21 4.09 6.26
C GLU A 71 10.25 2.66 6.83
N LEU A 72 9.07 2.03 7.03
CA LEU A 72 8.99 0.65 7.54
C LEU A 72 9.63 -0.35 6.57
N PRO A 73 9.17 -0.52 5.30
CA PRO A 73 9.83 -1.44 4.39
C PRO A 73 11.24 -0.99 4.06
N ARG A 74 11.50 0.33 3.99
CA ARG A 74 12.84 0.84 3.73
C ARG A 74 13.87 0.39 4.76
N PHE A 75 13.50 0.36 6.05
CA PHE A 75 14.36 -0.12 7.13
C PHE A 75 14.92 -1.52 6.86
N PHE A 76 14.06 -2.44 6.39
CA PHE A 76 14.43 -3.81 6.08
C PHE A 76 15.17 -3.91 4.73
N ILE A 77 14.70 -3.20 3.70
CA ILE A 77 15.32 -3.25 2.36
C ILE A 77 16.77 -2.77 2.40
N GLU A 78 17.06 -1.66 3.09
CA GLU A 78 18.44 -1.12 3.18
C GLU A 78 19.40 -2.03 3.95
N ARG A 79 18.91 -2.94 4.81
CA ARG A 79 19.72 -3.81 5.68
C ARG A 79 19.81 -5.27 5.23
N LEU A 80 18.81 -5.75 4.51
CA LEU A 80 18.65 -7.17 4.19
C LEU A 80 18.77 -7.48 2.70
N THR A 81 19.02 -6.46 1.86
CA THR A 81 19.15 -6.62 0.41
C THR A 81 20.17 -5.66 -0.17
N GLU A 82 20.68 -5.97 -1.35
CA GLU A 82 21.50 -5.10 -2.19
C GLU A 82 20.75 -4.69 -3.48
N PRO A 83 21.20 -3.65 -4.21
CA PRO A 83 20.68 -3.37 -5.54
C PRO A 83 20.71 -4.60 -6.44
N GLY A 84 19.62 -4.86 -7.16
CA GLY A 84 19.43 -6.07 -7.97
C GLY A 84 18.71 -7.23 -7.27
N ASP A 85 18.74 -7.30 -5.94
CA ASP A 85 18.01 -8.33 -5.18
C ASP A 85 16.49 -8.19 -5.36
N VAL A 86 15.78 -9.30 -5.14
CA VAL A 86 14.33 -9.42 -5.34
C VAL A 86 13.59 -9.20 -4.03
N VAL A 87 12.83 -8.10 -3.97
CA VAL A 87 11.88 -7.83 -2.88
C VAL A 87 10.47 -8.23 -3.32
N TYR A 88 9.80 -9.05 -2.49
CA TYR A 88 8.46 -9.55 -2.76
C TYR A 88 7.43 -9.06 -1.74
N ASP A 89 6.25 -8.65 -2.21
CA ASP A 89 5.11 -8.34 -1.35
C ASP A 89 3.87 -9.17 -1.76
N PRO A 90 3.47 -10.18 -0.96
CA PRO A 90 2.33 -11.06 -1.25
C PRO A 90 0.96 -10.43 -0.96
N PHE A 91 0.94 -9.26 -0.31
CA PHE A 91 -0.25 -8.49 0.03
C PHE A 91 -0.09 -7.04 -0.42
N MET A 92 0.36 -6.85 -1.67
CA MET A 92 0.99 -5.59 -2.08
C MET A 92 0.11 -4.35 -1.88
N GLY A 93 -1.22 -4.44 -2.01
CA GLY A 93 -2.11 -3.28 -1.88
C GLY A 93 -1.68 -2.15 -2.81
N ARG A 94 -1.40 -0.96 -2.24
CA ARG A 94 -0.80 0.15 -3.01
C ARG A 94 0.72 0.04 -3.20
N GLY A 95 1.35 -1.10 -2.95
CA GLY A 95 2.77 -1.40 -3.15
C GLY A 95 3.74 -0.44 -2.48
N THR A 96 3.54 -0.10 -1.21
CA THR A 96 4.52 0.72 -0.45
C THR A 96 5.88 0.03 -0.44
N THR A 97 5.95 -1.27 -0.14
CA THR A 97 7.18 -2.08 -0.19
C THR A 97 7.82 -2.07 -1.57
N LEU A 98 7.02 -2.33 -2.62
CA LEU A 98 7.52 -2.45 -3.99
C LEU A 98 8.06 -1.11 -4.51
N LEU A 99 7.41 0.00 -4.19
CA LEU A 99 7.88 1.32 -4.57
C LEU A 99 9.20 1.67 -3.87
N GLU A 100 9.34 1.40 -2.56
CA GLU A 100 10.60 1.64 -1.84
C GLU A 100 11.73 0.75 -2.37
N ALA A 101 11.45 -0.53 -2.65
CA ALA A 101 12.42 -1.44 -3.25
C ALA A 101 12.90 -0.92 -4.62
N ALA A 102 11.97 -0.48 -5.47
CA ALA A 102 12.31 0.10 -6.77
C ALA A 102 13.08 1.44 -6.66
N LEU A 103 12.74 2.29 -5.70
CA LEU A 103 13.48 3.53 -5.43
C LEU A 103 14.93 3.26 -4.99
N LEU A 104 15.16 2.11 -4.35
CA LEU A 104 16.45 1.64 -3.88
C LEU A 104 17.19 0.74 -4.89
N GLY A 105 16.69 0.56 -6.11
CA GLY A 105 17.40 -0.24 -7.12
C GLY A 105 17.22 -1.75 -7.02
N ARG A 106 16.22 -2.24 -6.28
CA ARG A 106 15.89 -3.67 -6.19
C ARG A 106 14.96 -4.09 -7.33
N CYS A 107 15.00 -5.38 -7.65
CA CYS A 107 13.98 -6.04 -8.45
C CYS A 107 12.71 -6.22 -7.60
N VAL A 108 11.53 -6.10 -8.21
CA VAL A 108 10.26 -6.10 -7.46
C VAL A 108 9.31 -7.15 -7.98
N ALA A 109 8.78 -7.94 -7.05
CA ALA A 109 7.70 -8.87 -7.30
C ALA A 109 6.53 -8.60 -6.36
N GLY A 110 5.30 -8.69 -6.84
CA GLY A 110 4.11 -8.38 -6.06
C GLY A 110 2.95 -9.30 -6.40
N ASN A 111 2.13 -9.59 -5.40
CA ASN A 111 0.88 -10.31 -5.58
C ASN A 111 -0.21 -9.68 -4.71
N ASP A 112 -1.44 -9.69 -5.21
CA ASP A 112 -2.63 -9.30 -4.44
C ASP A 112 -3.85 -10.04 -4.98
N VAL A 113 -4.82 -10.33 -4.14
CA VAL A 113 -6.10 -10.90 -4.58
C VAL A 113 -6.91 -9.89 -5.41
N ASN A 114 -6.72 -8.59 -5.15
CA ASN A 114 -7.42 -7.52 -5.86
C ASN A 114 -6.60 -7.04 -7.08
N PRO A 115 -7.12 -7.18 -8.32
CA PRO A 115 -6.43 -6.69 -9.52
C PRO A 115 -6.21 -5.17 -9.50
N LEU A 116 -6.98 -4.42 -8.69
CA LEU A 116 -6.78 -2.99 -8.47
C LEU A 116 -5.35 -2.68 -8.00
N SER A 117 -4.76 -3.54 -7.17
CA SER A 117 -3.42 -3.32 -6.62
C SER A 117 -2.36 -3.21 -7.73
N ALA A 118 -2.42 -4.06 -8.76
CA ALA A 118 -1.50 -3.97 -9.89
C ALA A 118 -1.67 -2.66 -10.68
N MET A 119 -2.91 -2.18 -10.85
CA MET A 119 -3.20 -0.88 -11.50
C MET A 119 -2.69 0.30 -10.68
N LEU A 120 -2.63 0.17 -9.35
CA LEU A 120 -2.06 1.20 -8.48
C LEU A 120 -0.53 1.17 -8.52
N VAL A 121 0.09 0.00 -8.57
CA VAL A 121 1.55 -0.18 -8.42
C VAL A 121 2.30 0.05 -9.73
N ARG A 122 1.93 -0.66 -10.80
CA ARG A 122 2.68 -0.69 -12.07
C ARG A 122 3.06 0.70 -12.61
N PRO A 123 2.14 1.69 -12.67
CA PRO A 123 2.46 2.98 -13.28
C PRO A 123 3.48 3.77 -12.47
N ARG A 124 3.62 3.51 -11.17
CA ARG A 124 4.62 4.19 -10.32
C ARG A 124 6.00 3.58 -10.42
N LEU A 125 6.13 2.34 -10.87
CA LEU A 125 7.44 1.70 -11.05
C LEU A 125 8.14 2.16 -12.34
N ALA A 126 7.37 2.54 -13.36
CA ALA A 126 7.87 3.07 -14.63
C ALA A 126 6.98 4.23 -15.12
N PRO A 127 7.04 5.40 -14.46
CA PRO A 127 6.16 6.51 -14.78
C PRO A 127 6.43 7.10 -16.19
N PRO A 128 5.39 7.45 -16.96
CA PRO A 128 5.55 8.15 -18.23
C PRO A 128 5.96 9.62 -18.02
N SER A 129 6.37 10.29 -19.10
CA SER A 129 6.67 11.72 -19.05
C SER A 129 5.40 12.57 -18.94
N LEU A 130 5.50 13.75 -18.31
CA LEU A 130 4.39 14.69 -18.22
C LEU A 130 3.84 15.10 -19.59
N ALA A 131 4.72 15.22 -20.59
CA ALA A 131 4.34 15.54 -21.97
C ALA A 131 3.53 14.41 -22.62
N ALA A 132 3.89 13.15 -22.38
CA ALA A 132 3.12 12.00 -22.88
C ALA A 132 1.73 11.93 -22.24
N ILE A 133 1.62 12.19 -20.93
CA ILE A 133 0.34 12.27 -20.22
C ILE A 133 -0.53 13.38 -20.81
N GLN A 134 0.03 14.59 -20.98
CA GLN A 134 -0.70 15.72 -21.55
C GLN A 134 -1.19 15.43 -22.97
N LYS A 135 -0.34 14.83 -23.81
CA LYS A 135 -0.71 14.40 -25.16
C LYS A 135 -1.86 13.39 -25.12
N ARG A 136 -1.75 12.33 -24.31
CA ARG A 136 -2.78 11.29 -24.21
C ARG A 136 -4.12 11.84 -23.74
N LEU A 137 -4.14 12.76 -22.77
CA LEU A 137 -5.38 13.41 -22.33
C LEU A 137 -6.07 14.24 -23.44
N SER A 138 -5.30 14.77 -24.40
CA SER A 138 -5.87 15.50 -25.55
C SER A 138 -6.46 14.60 -26.64
N GLU A 139 -6.14 13.30 -26.62
CA GLU A 139 -6.65 12.31 -27.57
C GLU A 139 -8.02 11.74 -27.15
N ILE A 140 -8.42 11.96 -25.89
CA ILE A 140 -9.67 11.42 -25.33
C ILE A 140 -10.85 12.28 -25.77
N ASN A 141 -11.91 11.65 -26.27
CA ASN A 141 -13.19 12.31 -26.47
C ASN A 141 -13.95 12.39 -25.14
N TRP A 142 -13.97 13.57 -24.54
CA TRP A 142 -14.61 13.84 -23.24
C TRP A 142 -16.14 13.94 -23.28
N LYS A 143 -16.75 13.79 -24.46
CA LYS A 143 -18.20 13.80 -24.62
C LYS A 143 -18.74 12.38 -24.63
N THR A 144 -19.56 12.05 -23.64
CA THR A 144 -20.26 10.76 -23.57
C THR A 144 -21.64 10.91 -22.93
N SER A 145 -22.50 9.94 -23.17
CA SER A 145 -23.76 9.79 -22.43
C SER A 145 -23.52 9.02 -21.13
N VAL A 146 -24.04 9.54 -20.02
CA VAL A 146 -24.01 8.85 -18.72
C VAL A 146 -25.28 8.00 -18.57
N SER A 147 -25.11 6.73 -18.22
CA SER A 147 -26.22 5.79 -17.99
C SER A 147 -27.08 6.23 -16.80
N ASN A 148 -28.35 5.82 -16.76
CA ASN A 148 -29.22 6.14 -15.62
C ASN A 148 -28.66 5.59 -14.30
N THR A 149 -28.01 4.43 -14.33
CA THR A 149 -27.36 3.83 -13.16
C THR A 149 -26.17 4.68 -12.69
N ASP A 150 -25.31 5.13 -13.60
CA ASP A 150 -24.15 5.94 -13.22
C ASP A 150 -24.55 7.34 -12.73
N ARG A 151 -25.71 7.89 -13.16
CA ARG A 151 -26.23 9.17 -12.65
C ARG A 151 -26.48 9.19 -11.15
N GLU A 152 -26.58 8.03 -10.49
CA GLU A 152 -26.61 8.00 -9.01
C GLU A 152 -25.34 8.60 -8.38
N LEU A 153 -24.21 8.57 -9.10
CA LEU A 153 -22.94 9.16 -8.69
C LEU A 153 -22.94 10.69 -8.74
N GLU A 154 -23.99 11.35 -9.24
CA GLU A 154 -24.15 12.80 -9.16
C GLU A 154 -24.23 13.31 -7.71
N VAL A 155 -24.42 12.42 -6.72
CA VAL A 155 -24.23 12.77 -5.31
C VAL A 155 -22.77 13.14 -4.98
N PHE A 156 -21.80 12.57 -5.70
CA PHE A 156 -20.38 12.88 -5.56
C PHE A 156 -19.92 13.96 -6.55
N TYR A 157 -20.49 13.99 -7.76
CA TYR A 157 -19.95 14.70 -8.90
C TYR A 157 -20.96 15.63 -9.56
N HIS A 158 -20.48 16.76 -10.09
CA HIS A 158 -21.28 17.56 -11.01
C HIS A 158 -21.59 16.74 -12.28
N PRO A 159 -22.77 16.86 -12.92
CA PRO A 159 -23.15 16.03 -14.07
C PRO A 159 -22.13 16.00 -15.22
N GLU A 160 -21.59 17.16 -15.59
CA GLU A 160 -20.52 17.23 -16.61
C GLU A 160 -19.19 16.61 -16.15
N THR A 161 -18.84 16.73 -14.86
CA THR A 161 -17.65 16.06 -14.31
C THR A 161 -17.83 14.54 -14.37
N LEU A 162 -19.03 14.05 -14.02
CA LEU A 162 -19.36 12.64 -14.13
C LEU A 162 -19.27 12.16 -15.58
N ALA A 163 -19.76 12.95 -16.55
CA ALA A 163 -19.62 12.63 -17.96
C ALA A 163 -18.15 12.49 -18.39
N GLU A 164 -17.25 13.37 -17.93
CA GLU A 164 -15.81 13.23 -18.20
C GLU A 164 -15.19 11.99 -17.53
N ILE A 165 -15.58 11.68 -16.29
CA ILE A 165 -15.10 10.46 -15.60
C ILE A 165 -15.55 9.21 -16.36
N VAL A 166 -16.82 9.17 -16.81
CA VAL A 166 -17.37 8.04 -17.58
C VAL A 166 -16.71 7.95 -18.96
N ALA A 167 -16.43 9.08 -19.61
CA ALA A 167 -15.75 9.10 -20.90
C ALA A 167 -14.34 8.49 -20.77
N LEU A 168 -13.58 8.90 -19.75
CA LEU A 168 -12.27 8.34 -19.45
C LEU A 168 -12.34 6.85 -19.09
N LYS A 169 -13.30 6.45 -18.23
CA LYS A 169 -13.53 5.05 -17.87
C LYS A 169 -13.76 4.19 -19.11
N ASN A 170 -14.70 4.57 -19.97
CA ASN A 170 -15.05 3.80 -21.16
C ASN A 170 -13.86 3.72 -22.12
N TRP A 171 -13.18 4.83 -22.35
CA TRP A 171 -11.99 4.88 -23.21
C TRP A 171 -10.88 3.94 -22.72
N LEU A 172 -10.62 3.88 -21.41
CA LEU A 172 -9.64 2.96 -20.81
C LEU A 172 -10.09 1.49 -20.92
N LEU A 173 -11.37 1.20 -20.64
CA LEU A 173 -11.91 -0.17 -20.72
C LEU A 173 -11.94 -0.71 -22.15
N GLU A 174 -12.30 0.12 -23.13
CA GLU A 174 -12.27 -0.23 -24.55
C GLU A 174 -10.85 -0.58 -25.00
N ARG A 175 -9.86 0.23 -24.60
CA ARG A 175 -8.44 -0.05 -24.89
C ARG A 175 -7.93 -1.32 -24.24
N ASP A 176 -8.36 -1.59 -23.01
CA ASP A 176 -8.01 -2.83 -22.29
C ASP A 176 -8.57 -4.04 -23.05
N ALA A 177 -9.84 -3.97 -23.44
CA ALA A 177 -10.54 -5.05 -24.15
C ALA A 177 -9.89 -5.41 -25.49
N VAL A 178 -9.30 -4.43 -26.21
CA VAL A 178 -8.60 -4.66 -27.47
C VAL A 178 -7.07 -4.80 -27.32
N GLY A 179 -6.55 -4.82 -26.09
CA GLY A 179 -5.12 -5.04 -25.81
C GLY A 179 -4.20 -3.88 -26.22
N THR A 180 -4.71 -2.64 -26.21
CA THR A 180 -3.97 -1.43 -26.63
C THR A 180 -3.57 -0.52 -25.47
N LEU A 181 -3.89 -0.87 -24.22
CA LEU A 181 -3.43 -0.12 -23.05
C LEU A 181 -1.90 -0.07 -23.01
N ASP A 182 -1.37 1.11 -22.73
CA ASP A 182 0.06 1.34 -22.53
C ASP A 182 0.36 1.99 -21.17
N SER A 183 1.64 2.29 -20.92
CA SER A 183 2.10 2.88 -19.65
C SER A 183 1.52 4.27 -19.36
N VAL A 184 1.11 5.02 -20.39
CA VAL A 184 0.48 6.33 -20.23
C VAL A 184 -0.96 6.17 -19.75
N ASP A 185 -1.67 5.20 -20.31
CA ASP A 185 -3.03 4.87 -19.90
C ASP A 185 -3.06 4.35 -18.47
N ASP A 186 -2.12 3.48 -18.14
CA ASP A 186 -1.90 2.94 -16.80
C ASP A 186 -1.69 4.06 -15.78
N TRP A 187 -0.90 5.09 -16.12
CA TRP A 187 -0.70 6.26 -15.26
C TRP A 187 -1.97 7.11 -15.10
N ILE A 188 -2.65 7.43 -16.21
CA ILE A 188 -3.90 8.21 -16.17
C ILE A 188 -4.95 7.48 -15.33
N ARG A 189 -5.08 6.16 -15.51
CA ARG A 189 -5.97 5.29 -14.72
C ARG A 189 -5.65 5.36 -13.23
N LEU A 190 -4.38 5.22 -12.83
CA LEU A 190 -3.94 5.36 -11.44
C LEU A 190 -4.34 6.71 -10.85
N VAL A 191 -4.05 7.80 -11.55
CA VAL A 191 -4.33 9.14 -11.04
C VAL A 191 -5.83 9.35 -10.91
N ALA A 192 -6.63 8.93 -11.91
CA ALA A 192 -8.08 9.02 -11.87
C ALA A 192 -8.65 8.24 -10.67
N ILE A 193 -8.28 6.97 -10.50
CA ILE A 193 -8.67 6.12 -9.36
C ILE A 193 -8.37 6.80 -8.02
N ASN A 194 -7.20 7.40 -7.90
CA ASN A 194 -6.77 8.09 -6.67
C ASN A 194 -7.51 9.42 -6.43
N ARG A 195 -8.19 9.98 -7.44
CA ARG A 195 -8.88 11.29 -7.39
C ARG A 195 -10.40 11.21 -7.38
N LEU A 196 -10.98 10.00 -7.43
CA LEU A 196 -12.44 9.79 -7.42
C LEU A 196 -13.13 10.40 -6.19
N THR A 197 -12.58 10.26 -4.98
CA THR A 197 -13.17 10.78 -3.74
C THR A 197 -12.13 11.51 -2.91
N GLY A 198 -12.53 12.58 -2.22
CA GLY A 198 -11.66 13.28 -1.29
C GLY A 198 -12.25 14.56 -0.71
N HIS A 199 -11.38 15.42 -0.21
CA HIS A 199 -11.73 16.46 0.76
C HIS A 199 -11.28 17.87 0.34
N SER A 200 -10.81 18.02 -0.90
CA SER A 200 -10.32 19.28 -1.44
C SER A 200 -10.63 19.37 -2.94
N SER A 201 -10.44 20.55 -3.52
CA SER A 201 -10.65 20.81 -4.96
C SER A 201 -9.69 20.05 -5.89
N GLY A 202 -8.70 19.35 -5.34
CA GLY A 202 -7.81 18.46 -6.10
C GLY A 202 -8.40 17.06 -6.37
N PHE A 203 -9.67 16.84 -6.07
CA PHE A 203 -10.43 15.61 -6.31
C PHE A 203 -11.59 15.89 -7.26
N PHE A 204 -12.09 14.85 -7.92
CA PHE A 204 -13.24 14.99 -8.82
C PHE A 204 -14.56 15.20 -8.05
N SER A 205 -14.65 14.66 -6.83
CA SER A 205 -15.84 14.76 -6.01
C SER A 205 -15.96 16.12 -5.30
N VAL A 206 -17.17 16.41 -4.84
CA VAL A 206 -17.38 17.28 -3.68
C VAL A 206 -16.69 16.69 -2.43
N TYR A 207 -16.66 17.43 -1.32
CA TYR A 207 -16.13 16.89 -0.08
C TYR A 207 -16.83 15.57 0.28
N SER A 208 -16.03 14.52 0.37
CA SER A 208 -16.39 13.21 0.90
C SER A 208 -15.50 12.88 2.10
N LEU A 209 -15.92 11.90 2.90
CA LEU A 209 -15.06 11.25 3.90
C LEU A 209 -13.77 10.69 3.23
N PRO A 210 -12.71 10.37 3.99
CA PRO A 210 -11.34 10.52 3.53
C PRO A 210 -11.03 9.71 2.26
N PRO A 211 -10.09 10.17 1.41
CA PRO A 211 -9.88 9.66 0.05
C PRO A 211 -9.43 8.19 -0.04
N ASN A 212 -9.15 7.55 1.09
CA ASN A 212 -8.84 6.14 1.19
C ASN A 212 -10.08 5.25 1.38
N GLN A 213 -11.26 5.83 1.55
CA GLN A 213 -12.52 5.12 1.82
C GLN A 213 -13.66 5.77 1.03
N ALA A 214 -14.18 5.07 0.01
CA ALA A 214 -15.40 5.50 -0.65
C ALA A 214 -16.62 5.20 0.25
N VAL A 215 -17.34 6.25 0.67
CA VAL A 215 -18.61 6.08 1.39
C VAL A 215 -19.71 5.57 0.47
N SER A 216 -20.79 5.06 1.04
CA SER A 216 -21.99 4.72 0.26
C SER A 216 -22.65 5.96 -0.33
N LEU A 217 -23.48 5.77 -1.37
CA LEU A 217 -24.30 6.82 -1.97
C LEU A 217 -25.19 7.51 -0.92
N GLU A 218 -25.87 6.73 -0.08
CA GLU A 218 -26.74 7.23 0.98
C GLU A 218 -25.96 8.05 2.02
N SER A 219 -24.79 7.57 2.42
CA SER A 219 -23.90 8.29 3.34
C SER A 219 -23.43 9.63 2.73
N GLN A 220 -23.11 9.66 1.44
CA GLN A 220 -22.72 10.90 0.78
C GLN A 220 -23.89 11.90 0.68
N ARG A 221 -25.13 11.44 0.42
CA ARG A 221 -26.33 12.31 0.47
C ARG A 221 -26.45 13.00 1.82
N LYS A 222 -26.33 12.23 2.91
CA LYS A 222 -26.36 12.75 4.29
C LYS A 222 -25.22 13.74 4.56
N ILE A 223 -24.01 13.49 4.04
CA ILE A 223 -22.88 14.42 4.14
C ILE A 223 -23.20 15.73 3.41
N ASN A 224 -23.77 15.66 2.21
CA ASN A 224 -24.12 16.82 1.41
C ASN A 224 -25.17 17.69 2.10
N GLU A 225 -26.23 17.08 2.62
CA GLU A 225 -27.29 17.76 3.40
C GLU A 225 -26.71 18.42 4.65
N LYS A 226 -25.96 17.66 5.46
CA LYS A 226 -25.37 18.17 6.72
C LYS A 226 -24.41 19.33 6.48
N ARG A 227 -23.67 19.32 5.37
CA ARG A 227 -22.72 20.37 4.99
C ARG A 227 -23.33 21.46 4.12
N GLN A 228 -24.60 21.33 3.72
CA GLN A 228 -25.26 22.22 2.77
C GLN A 228 -24.43 22.46 1.51
N GLN A 229 -23.89 21.38 0.93
CA GLN A 229 -23.01 21.43 -0.24
C GLN A 229 -23.63 20.69 -1.44
N ALA A 230 -23.23 21.09 -2.63
CA ALA A 230 -23.49 20.39 -3.88
C ALA A 230 -22.19 20.21 -4.67
N PRO A 231 -22.07 19.19 -5.53
CA PRO A 231 -20.86 19.02 -6.34
C PRO A 231 -20.64 20.14 -7.35
N ASP A 232 -19.50 20.82 -7.23
CA ASP A 232 -19.03 21.78 -8.22
C ASP A 232 -18.52 21.10 -9.48
N ARG A 233 -18.54 21.82 -10.61
CA ARG A 233 -17.83 21.41 -11.82
C ARG A 233 -16.32 21.29 -11.54
N ARG A 234 -15.72 20.18 -12.00
CA ARG A 234 -14.28 19.88 -11.88
C ARG A 234 -13.75 19.45 -13.23
N ASP A 235 -12.72 20.13 -13.72
CA ASP A 235 -12.00 19.77 -14.94
C ASP A 235 -11.15 18.51 -14.67
N VAL A 236 -11.65 17.35 -15.13
CA VAL A 236 -11.01 16.04 -14.91
C VAL A 236 -9.60 15.99 -15.54
N PRO A 237 -9.41 16.35 -16.83
CA PRO A 237 -8.08 16.41 -17.44
C PRO A 237 -7.09 17.28 -16.67
N ALA A 238 -7.49 18.49 -16.27
CA ALA A 238 -6.62 19.42 -15.58
C ALA A 238 -6.20 18.92 -14.19
N ILE A 239 -7.12 18.27 -13.45
CA ILE A 239 -6.81 17.66 -12.16
C ILE A 239 -5.82 16.50 -12.33
N ILE A 240 -6.01 15.64 -13.34
CA ILE A 240 -5.09 14.53 -13.64
C ILE A 240 -3.70 15.07 -13.96
N LEU A 241 -3.61 16.07 -14.84
CA LEU A 241 -2.33 16.65 -15.24
C LEU A 241 -1.62 17.34 -14.07
N LYS A 242 -2.36 18.09 -13.25
CA LYS A 242 -1.83 18.75 -12.05
C LYS A 242 -1.31 17.74 -11.03
N LYS A 243 -2.09 16.68 -10.74
CA LYS A 243 -1.65 15.65 -9.79
C LYS A 243 -0.47 14.86 -10.34
N SER A 244 -0.43 14.58 -11.64
CA SER A 244 0.71 13.94 -12.29
C SER A 244 1.99 14.74 -12.12
N ARG A 245 1.95 16.06 -12.34
CA ARG A 245 3.12 16.94 -12.13
C ARG A 245 3.67 16.84 -10.70
N ASN A 246 2.79 16.81 -9.70
CA ASN A 246 3.19 16.69 -8.30
C ASN A 246 3.77 15.31 -7.98
N LEU A 247 3.16 14.23 -8.48
CA LEU A 247 3.65 12.88 -8.22
C LEU A 247 5.03 12.61 -8.83
N LEU A 248 5.35 13.29 -9.95
CA LEU A 248 6.59 13.12 -10.70
C LEU A 248 7.72 14.08 -10.28
N SER A 249 7.50 14.96 -9.28
CA SER A 249 8.45 16.04 -8.97
C SER A 249 9.76 15.57 -8.33
N ASP A 250 9.78 14.37 -7.73
CA ASP A 250 10.98 13.82 -7.06
C ASP A 250 11.86 12.98 -7.98
N GLY A 251 11.44 12.80 -9.25
CA GLY A 251 12.09 11.94 -10.22
C GLY A 251 11.43 10.57 -10.37
N GLN A 252 12.10 9.69 -11.10
CA GLN A 252 11.62 8.34 -11.38
C GLN A 252 12.34 7.32 -10.49
N PRO A 253 11.69 6.21 -10.09
CA PRO A 253 12.39 5.11 -9.44
C PRO A 253 13.47 4.52 -10.34
N GLN A 254 14.52 3.99 -9.73
CA GLN A 254 15.57 3.26 -10.43
C GLN A 254 15.29 1.75 -10.35
N ALA A 255 14.07 1.33 -10.67
CA ALA A 255 13.68 -0.07 -10.53
C ALA A 255 14.71 -1.00 -11.20
N GLY A 256 15.04 -2.11 -10.53
CA GLY A 256 15.84 -3.16 -11.15
C GLY A 256 15.17 -3.68 -12.43
N MET A 257 15.91 -4.44 -13.24
CA MET A 257 15.43 -4.90 -14.56
C MET A 257 14.14 -5.75 -14.51
N LEU A 258 13.77 -6.29 -13.34
CA LEU A 258 12.65 -7.19 -13.16
C LEU A 258 11.49 -6.54 -12.37
N ILE A 259 10.33 -6.44 -13.02
CA ILE A 259 9.04 -6.07 -12.40
C ILE A 259 8.03 -7.20 -12.67
N LYS A 260 7.59 -7.89 -11.63
CA LYS A 260 6.62 -9.00 -11.71
C LYS A 260 5.41 -8.70 -10.83
N LEU A 261 4.25 -8.38 -11.40
CA LEU A 261 3.02 -8.13 -10.64
C LEU A 261 1.95 -9.17 -11.00
N PHE A 262 1.39 -9.81 -9.99
CA PHE A 262 0.40 -10.88 -10.12
C PHE A 262 -0.91 -10.53 -9.41
N THR A 263 -1.96 -11.25 -9.80
CA THR A 263 -3.25 -11.24 -9.13
C THR A 263 -3.59 -12.66 -8.70
N GLY A 264 -3.80 -12.88 -7.40
CA GLY A 264 -4.02 -14.19 -6.82
C GLY A 264 -3.86 -14.20 -5.29
N THR A 265 -4.08 -15.35 -4.67
CA THR A 265 -3.89 -15.53 -3.22
C THR A 265 -2.41 -15.61 -2.86
N ALA A 266 -2.04 -15.07 -1.69
CA ALA A 266 -0.69 -15.20 -1.13
C ALA A 266 -0.29 -16.64 -0.80
N ALA A 267 -1.25 -17.56 -0.73
CA ALA A 267 -1.00 -18.97 -0.47
C ALA A 267 -0.49 -19.74 -1.70
N ALA A 268 -0.53 -19.15 -2.91
CA ALA A 268 -0.04 -19.79 -4.13
C ALA A 268 0.26 -18.77 -5.24
N THR A 269 1.54 -18.60 -5.56
CA THR A 269 2.03 -17.71 -6.61
C THR A 269 2.79 -18.49 -7.69
N PRO A 270 2.12 -19.38 -8.47
CA PRO A 270 2.78 -20.33 -9.37
C PRO A 270 3.59 -19.68 -10.50
N LYS A 271 3.33 -18.41 -10.81
CA LYS A 271 4.07 -17.63 -11.82
C LYS A 271 5.47 -17.21 -11.34
N MET A 272 5.77 -17.36 -10.06
CA MET A 272 7.10 -17.17 -9.50
C MET A 272 7.85 -18.50 -9.47
N GLN A 273 9.07 -18.50 -10.03
CA GLN A 273 10.04 -19.56 -9.83
C GLN A 273 10.40 -19.64 -8.33
N GLY A 274 10.66 -20.84 -7.81
CA GLY A 274 10.96 -21.01 -6.39
C GLY A 274 12.36 -20.50 -6.05
N ALA A 275 12.55 -20.09 -4.79
CA ALA A 275 13.83 -19.74 -4.16
C ALA A 275 14.63 -18.57 -4.79
N ASP A 276 13.94 -17.55 -5.32
CA ASP A 276 14.57 -16.36 -5.90
C ASP A 276 14.30 -15.06 -5.11
N VAL A 277 13.53 -15.12 -4.01
CA VAL A 277 13.17 -13.94 -3.22
C VAL A 277 14.17 -13.74 -2.07
N ASP A 278 14.76 -12.55 -2.00
CA ASP A 278 15.69 -12.13 -0.96
C ASP A 278 14.98 -11.68 0.32
N LEU A 279 13.92 -10.88 0.13
CA LEU A 279 13.21 -10.25 1.23
C LEU A 279 11.72 -10.16 0.93
N ILE A 280 10.92 -10.59 1.90
CA ILE A 280 9.50 -10.22 1.99
C ILE A 280 9.35 -9.14 3.05
N VAL A 281 8.75 -8.00 2.70
CA VAL A 281 8.23 -7.04 3.70
C VAL A 281 6.76 -6.80 3.42
N THR A 282 5.90 -7.19 4.35
CA THR A 282 4.47 -7.23 4.09
C THR A 282 3.64 -7.05 5.35
N SER A 283 2.33 -6.86 5.16
CA SER A 283 1.32 -6.78 6.21
C SER A 283 0.06 -7.49 5.70
N PRO A 284 -0.39 -8.58 6.35
CA PRO A 284 -1.57 -9.31 5.90
C PRO A 284 -2.87 -8.55 6.22
N PRO A 285 -3.99 -8.90 5.57
CA PRO A 285 -5.29 -8.43 6.00
C PRO A 285 -5.56 -8.84 7.46
N PHE A 286 -5.96 -7.86 8.28
CA PHE A 286 -6.23 -8.07 9.70
C PHE A 286 -7.64 -8.60 9.96
N LEU A 287 -7.76 -9.38 11.04
CA LEU A 287 -8.98 -9.94 11.61
C LEU A 287 -10.16 -8.93 11.66
N ASP A 288 -10.99 -8.91 10.62
CA ASP A 288 -12.27 -8.19 10.53
C ASP A 288 -12.23 -6.66 10.80
N ILE A 289 -11.10 -6.00 10.53
CA ILE A 289 -10.94 -4.54 10.82
C ILE A 289 -11.19 -3.66 9.60
N VAL A 290 -10.93 -4.16 8.40
CA VAL A 290 -10.97 -3.38 7.16
C VAL A 290 -11.93 -4.01 6.17
N ASN A 291 -12.90 -3.23 5.70
CA ASN A 291 -13.80 -3.63 4.63
C ASN A 291 -13.24 -3.16 3.28
N TYR A 292 -12.22 -3.85 2.79
CA TYR A 292 -11.53 -3.49 1.54
C TYR A 292 -12.48 -3.40 0.34
N LYS A 293 -13.52 -4.23 0.31
CA LYS A 293 -14.57 -4.20 -0.72
C LYS A 293 -15.33 -2.87 -0.69
N GLN A 294 -15.86 -2.50 0.47
CA GLN A 294 -16.56 -1.22 0.64
C GLN A 294 -15.62 -0.04 0.46
N ASP A 295 -14.37 -0.11 0.92
CA ASP A 295 -13.47 1.03 0.81
C ASP A 295 -13.05 1.34 -0.64
N ASN A 296 -13.07 0.32 -1.51
CA ASN A 296 -12.61 0.42 -2.90
C ASN A 296 -13.73 0.27 -3.95
N TRP A 297 -15.02 0.23 -3.57
CA TRP A 297 -16.12 -0.02 -4.52
C TRP A 297 -16.11 0.95 -5.71
N LEU A 298 -15.88 2.25 -5.45
CA LEU A 298 -15.88 3.26 -6.51
C LEU A 298 -14.64 3.16 -7.41
N ARG A 299 -13.51 2.68 -6.86
CA ARG A 299 -12.30 2.40 -7.63
C ARG A 299 -12.49 1.18 -8.53
N CYS A 300 -13.15 0.15 -8.01
CA CYS A 300 -13.52 -1.04 -8.78
C CYS A 300 -14.51 -0.69 -9.89
N TRP A 301 -15.52 0.13 -9.60
CA TRP A 301 -16.45 0.68 -10.61
C TRP A 301 -15.70 1.39 -11.75
N PHE A 302 -14.73 2.24 -11.42
CA PHE A 302 -13.94 2.95 -12.44
C PHE A 302 -13.04 2.00 -13.23
N ALA A 303 -12.44 1.02 -12.56
CA ALA A 303 -11.54 0.04 -13.16
C ALA A 303 -12.25 -1.09 -13.93
N GLY A 304 -13.60 -1.14 -13.92
CA GLY A 304 -14.36 -2.25 -14.50
C GLY A 304 -14.17 -3.58 -13.76
N ILE A 305 -13.80 -3.53 -12.48
CA ILE A 305 -13.61 -4.71 -11.62
C ILE A 305 -14.92 -4.98 -10.90
N ASP A 306 -15.41 -6.21 -10.98
CA ASP A 306 -16.50 -6.66 -10.11
C ASP A 306 -15.96 -6.89 -8.69
N ALA A 307 -16.30 -5.95 -7.79
CA ALA A 307 -15.88 -6.00 -6.39
C ALA A 307 -16.48 -7.18 -5.61
N ASP A 308 -17.57 -7.79 -6.11
CA ASP A 308 -18.20 -8.96 -5.48
C ASP A 308 -17.40 -10.24 -5.72
N VAL A 309 -16.62 -10.29 -6.80
CA VAL A 309 -15.80 -11.44 -7.20
C VAL A 309 -14.40 -11.41 -6.58
N VAL A 310 -13.96 -10.24 -6.07
CA VAL A 310 -12.66 -10.13 -5.39
C VAL A 310 -12.71 -10.85 -4.04
N ALA A 311 -12.19 -12.08 -4.00
CA ALA A 311 -12.11 -12.92 -2.81
C ALA A 311 -11.02 -12.42 -1.85
N ILE A 312 -11.34 -11.38 -1.08
CA ILE A 312 -10.51 -10.94 0.04
C ILE A 312 -10.84 -11.82 1.24
N ASP A 313 -9.84 -12.52 1.77
CA ASP A 313 -10.03 -13.38 2.92
C ASP A 313 -10.51 -12.57 4.14
N HIS A 314 -11.68 -12.93 4.67
CA HIS A 314 -12.25 -12.37 5.90
C HIS A 314 -12.18 -13.40 7.02
N HIS A 315 -11.21 -13.27 7.91
CA HIS A 315 -11.05 -14.16 9.05
C HIS A 315 -11.72 -13.60 10.29
N ARG A 316 -12.81 -14.25 10.72
CA ARG A 316 -13.57 -13.87 11.92
C ARG A 316 -12.94 -14.43 13.20
N THR A 317 -12.30 -15.60 13.10
CA THR A 317 -11.65 -16.26 14.22
C THR A 317 -10.13 -16.18 14.11
N VAL A 318 -9.47 -16.20 15.26
CA VAL A 318 -8.01 -16.21 15.33
C VAL A 318 -7.43 -17.50 14.74
N ALA A 319 -8.13 -18.63 14.87
CA ALA A 319 -7.72 -19.91 14.29
C ALA A 319 -7.73 -19.87 12.75
N ASP A 320 -8.77 -19.30 12.14
CA ASP A 320 -8.85 -19.17 10.68
C ASP A 320 -7.73 -18.27 10.15
N TRP A 321 -7.45 -17.18 10.87
CA TRP A 321 -6.36 -16.26 10.54
C TRP A 321 -5.00 -16.93 10.68
N GLU A 322 -4.76 -17.70 11.75
CA GLU A 322 -3.53 -18.47 11.96
C GLU A 322 -3.32 -19.51 10.85
N ALA A 323 -4.39 -20.19 10.43
CA ALA A 323 -4.35 -21.14 9.31
C ALA A 323 -4.03 -20.44 7.97
N PHE A 324 -4.55 -19.23 7.75
CA PHE A 324 -4.21 -18.40 6.59
C PHE A 324 -2.74 -17.96 6.59
N VAL A 325 -2.23 -17.50 7.73
CA VAL A 325 -0.81 -17.15 7.88
C VAL A 325 0.05 -18.38 7.58
N ARG A 326 -0.31 -19.55 8.12
CA ARG A 326 0.42 -20.80 7.86
C ARG A 326 0.46 -21.14 6.36
N ARG A 327 -0.68 -21.08 5.66
CA ARG A 327 -0.72 -21.34 4.20
C ARG A 327 0.15 -20.36 3.42
N SER A 328 0.15 -19.08 3.81
CA SER A 328 1.01 -18.06 3.21
C SER A 328 2.49 -18.37 3.44
N PHE A 329 2.88 -18.75 4.67
CA PHE A 329 4.28 -19.10 4.97
C PHE A 329 4.74 -20.40 4.32
N VAL A 330 3.85 -21.35 4.03
CA VAL A 330 4.19 -22.51 3.18
C VAL A 330 4.64 -22.05 1.80
N GLU A 331 3.92 -21.09 1.20
CA GLU A 331 4.32 -20.51 -0.07
C GLU A 331 5.58 -19.64 0.07
N PHE A 332 5.74 -18.91 1.16
CA PHE A 332 6.96 -18.13 1.39
C PHE A 332 8.19 -19.05 1.52
N ALA A 333 8.04 -20.25 2.12
CA ALA A 333 9.13 -21.22 2.21
C ALA A 333 9.60 -21.71 0.83
N ARG A 334 8.70 -21.71 -0.16
CA ARG A 334 9.00 -22.02 -1.57
C ARG A 334 9.66 -20.84 -2.28
N LEU A 335 9.25 -19.62 -1.98
CA LEU A 335 9.67 -18.41 -2.71
C LEU A 335 10.99 -17.82 -2.18
N VAL A 336 11.15 -17.75 -0.87
CA VAL A 336 12.30 -17.12 -0.21
C VAL A 336 13.50 -18.05 -0.33
N ARG A 337 14.63 -17.51 -0.82
CA ARG A 337 15.87 -18.27 -0.94
C ARG A 337 16.42 -18.64 0.45
N PRO A 338 17.19 -19.73 0.61
CA PRO A 338 17.94 -19.98 1.85
C PRO A 338 18.78 -18.76 2.24
N GLY A 339 18.72 -18.35 3.51
CA GLY A 339 19.33 -17.12 4.01
C GLY A 339 18.54 -15.83 3.75
N GLY A 340 17.49 -15.87 2.92
CA GLY A 340 16.56 -14.75 2.72
C GLY A 340 15.67 -14.49 3.94
N HIS A 341 14.95 -13.36 3.93
CA HIS A 341 14.26 -12.86 5.12
C HIS A 341 12.78 -12.58 4.89
N VAL A 342 12.00 -12.64 5.97
CA VAL A 342 10.60 -12.20 6.01
C VAL A 342 10.43 -11.23 7.18
N ALA A 343 9.98 -10.01 6.87
CA ALA A 343 9.51 -9.01 7.83
C ALA A 343 7.99 -8.91 7.71
N PHE A 344 7.29 -9.52 8.66
CA PHE A 344 5.85 -9.69 8.63
C PHE A 344 5.21 -8.77 9.68
N GLU A 345 4.71 -7.62 9.24
CA GLU A 345 4.07 -6.64 10.12
C GLU A 345 2.68 -7.10 10.51
N VAL A 346 2.41 -7.04 11.80
CA VAL A 346 1.10 -7.28 12.38
C VAL A 346 0.75 -6.15 13.35
N GLY A 347 -0.45 -5.60 13.18
CA GLY A 347 -1.00 -4.62 14.10
C GLY A 347 -1.55 -5.26 15.39
N GLU A 348 -1.86 -4.42 16.36
CA GLU A 348 -2.61 -4.84 17.55
C GLU A 348 -4.11 -4.93 17.23
N VAL A 349 -4.75 -6.04 17.58
CA VAL A 349 -6.19 -6.22 17.38
C VAL A 349 -6.93 -6.34 18.71
N ARG A 350 -8.23 -6.02 18.71
CA ARG A 350 -9.10 -6.06 19.90
C ARG A 350 -8.53 -5.27 21.11
N GLY A 351 -7.90 -4.13 20.84
CA GLY A 351 -7.33 -3.25 21.88
C GLY A 351 -6.13 -3.87 22.60
N GLY A 352 -5.26 -4.60 21.89
CA GLY A 352 -4.04 -5.21 22.44
C GLY A 352 -4.26 -6.53 23.19
N LYS A 353 -5.51 -7.02 23.29
CA LYS A 353 -5.83 -8.29 23.96
C LYS A 353 -5.37 -9.52 23.18
N VAL A 354 -5.17 -9.38 21.87
CA VAL A 354 -4.68 -10.46 21.01
C VAL A 354 -3.37 -9.99 20.39
N LEU A 355 -2.29 -10.68 20.76
CA LEU A 355 -0.95 -10.46 20.25
C LEU A 355 -0.77 -11.27 18.95
N LEU A 356 -1.11 -10.66 17.82
CA LEU A 356 -1.06 -11.33 16.51
C LEU A 356 0.34 -11.86 16.20
N GLU A 357 1.39 -11.20 16.66
CA GLU A 357 2.78 -11.65 16.46
C GLU A 357 3.04 -13.04 17.04
N GLN A 358 2.40 -13.37 18.16
CA GLN A 358 2.54 -14.70 18.78
C GLN A 358 1.81 -15.77 17.96
N HIS A 359 0.67 -15.41 17.37
CA HIS A 359 -0.05 -16.28 16.44
C HIS A 359 0.71 -16.49 15.14
N VAL A 360 1.43 -15.49 14.63
CA VAL A 360 2.37 -15.68 13.50
C VAL A 360 3.46 -16.67 13.90
N VAL A 361 4.10 -16.49 15.05
CA VAL A 361 5.14 -17.43 15.52
C VAL A 361 4.59 -18.85 15.62
N ARG A 362 3.38 -19.04 16.17
CA ARG A 362 2.70 -20.36 16.20
C ARG A 362 2.43 -20.92 14.80
N ALA A 363 1.87 -20.12 13.89
CA ALA A 363 1.53 -20.54 12.53
C ALA A 363 2.75 -21.06 11.76
N VAL A 364 3.93 -20.48 12.01
CA VAL A 364 5.19 -20.76 11.32
C VAL A 364 5.95 -21.95 11.93
N GLN A 365 5.54 -22.46 13.10
CA GLN A 365 6.18 -23.63 13.72
C GLN A 365 6.24 -24.82 12.76
N GLY A 366 7.43 -25.44 12.70
CA GLY A 366 7.74 -26.58 11.83
C GLY A 366 7.95 -26.24 10.35
N LEU A 367 7.82 -24.97 9.95
CA LEU A 367 8.25 -24.49 8.63
C LEU A 367 9.74 -24.10 8.69
N PRO A 368 10.45 -24.07 7.55
CA PRO A 368 11.91 -23.94 7.54
C PRO A 368 12.36 -22.48 7.65
N PHE A 369 11.96 -21.85 8.75
CA PHE A 369 12.22 -20.45 9.10
C PHE A 369 12.72 -20.36 10.55
N ASP A 370 13.82 -19.66 10.73
CA ASP A 370 14.35 -19.30 12.04
C ASP A 370 13.74 -17.97 12.48
N LEU A 371 13.10 -17.96 13.65
CA LEU A 371 12.60 -16.74 14.27
C LEU A 371 13.77 -15.88 14.76
N LEU A 372 13.92 -14.69 14.20
CA LEU A 372 14.93 -13.72 14.66
C LEU A 372 14.42 -12.95 15.89
N GLY A 373 13.14 -12.58 15.87
CA GLY A 373 12.40 -12.00 17.00
C GLY A 373 11.23 -11.14 16.52
N VAL A 374 10.70 -10.30 17.41
CA VAL A 374 9.66 -9.32 17.11
C VAL A 374 10.21 -7.91 17.31
N MET A 375 10.28 -7.13 16.24
CA MET A 375 10.56 -5.71 16.34
C MET A 375 9.28 -4.96 16.71
N VAL A 376 9.35 -4.09 17.72
CA VAL A 376 8.25 -3.21 18.11
C VAL A 376 8.72 -1.78 17.86
N ASN A 377 8.20 -1.18 16.79
CA ASN A 377 8.35 0.24 16.57
C ASN A 377 7.35 0.98 17.47
N ASP A 378 7.84 1.47 18.59
CA ASP A 378 7.08 2.10 19.66
C ASP A 378 7.24 3.62 19.58
N GLN A 379 6.17 4.30 19.15
CA GLN A 379 6.16 5.74 18.97
C GLN A 379 5.08 6.39 19.83
N GLU A 380 5.50 7.32 20.67
CA GLU A 380 4.61 8.31 21.26
C GLU A 380 4.36 9.42 20.24
N PHE A 381 3.10 9.69 19.94
CA PHE A 381 2.72 10.84 19.15
C PHE A 381 1.71 11.68 19.92
N THR A 382 1.90 13.00 19.88
CA THR A 382 0.80 13.93 20.10
C THR A 382 -0.12 13.81 18.91
N LYS A 383 -1.29 13.21 19.11
CA LYS A 383 -2.30 13.02 18.06
C LYS A 383 -2.93 14.38 17.75
N THR A 384 -2.25 15.24 17.01
CA THR A 384 -2.88 16.40 16.35
C THR A 384 -3.65 15.91 15.14
N ALA A 385 -4.78 15.26 15.39
CA ALA A 385 -5.80 14.99 14.39
C ALA A 385 -7.03 15.85 14.69
N ASN A 386 -6.93 17.16 14.44
CA ASN A 386 -8.11 17.99 14.13
C ASN A 386 -8.48 17.84 12.66
N CYS A 387 -8.54 16.60 12.19
CA CYS A 387 -9.06 16.27 10.88
C CYS A 387 -9.88 14.99 11.08
N TRP A 388 -11.17 15.03 10.74
CA TRP A 388 -12.05 13.85 10.56
C TRP A 388 -12.88 13.33 11.73
N GLY A 389 -13.23 14.17 12.71
CA GLY A 389 -14.50 14.02 13.45
C GLY A 389 -14.70 12.72 14.25
N VAL A 390 -13.63 12.03 14.63
CA VAL A 390 -13.66 10.96 15.63
C VAL A 390 -13.28 11.61 16.97
N ASN A 391 -14.14 11.48 17.99
CA ASN A 391 -13.83 12.00 19.32
C ASN A 391 -12.52 11.37 19.84
N ASN A 392 -11.60 12.26 20.23
CA ASN A 392 -10.21 11.94 20.54
C ASN A 392 -10.09 11.19 21.87
N ASN A 393 -9.45 10.01 21.85
CA ASN A 393 -8.83 9.48 23.06
C ASN A 393 -7.50 10.21 23.30
N THR A 394 -7.37 10.82 24.48
CA THR A 394 -6.13 11.36 25.03
C THR A 394 -5.11 10.23 25.21
N GLY A 395 -3.97 10.31 24.52
CA GLY A 395 -2.86 9.36 24.64
C GLY A 395 -3.09 8.06 23.85
N GLY A 396 -2.28 7.84 22.82
CA GLY A 396 -2.19 6.53 22.18
C GLY A 396 -0.74 6.28 21.78
N THR A 397 -0.19 5.15 22.21
CA THR A 397 0.95 4.52 21.54
C THR A 397 0.42 3.82 20.29
N ASN A 398 1.15 3.95 19.17
CA ASN A 398 0.89 3.21 17.95
C ASN A 398 2.13 2.37 17.74
N THR A 399 1.98 1.09 17.96
CA THR A 399 3.05 0.11 17.85
C THR A 399 2.88 -0.62 16.53
N ASN A 400 3.92 -0.64 15.71
CA ASN A 400 4.02 -1.64 14.64
C ASN A 400 4.80 -2.82 15.21
N ARG A 401 4.24 -4.03 15.13
CA ARG A 401 4.91 -5.25 15.56
C ARG A 401 5.31 -6.03 14.32
N ILE A 402 6.59 -6.28 14.12
CA ILE A 402 7.11 -6.94 12.93
C ILE A 402 7.80 -8.21 13.35
N VAL A 403 7.23 -9.36 12.97
CA VAL A 403 7.83 -10.66 13.21
C VAL A 403 8.85 -10.90 12.12
N THR A 404 10.11 -11.11 12.52
CA THR A 404 11.23 -11.26 11.60
C THR A 404 11.71 -12.71 11.57
N PHE A 405 11.82 -13.26 10.36
CA PHE A 405 12.28 -14.61 10.11
C PHE A 405 13.44 -14.62 9.12
N ARG A 406 14.30 -15.62 9.23
CA ARG A 406 15.30 -15.99 8.21
C ARG A 406 14.99 -17.38 7.68
N ARG A 407 15.02 -17.56 6.37
CA ARG A 407 14.84 -18.86 5.72
C ARG A 407 16.07 -19.74 5.97
N GLN A 408 15.85 -20.96 6.46
CA GLN A 408 16.89 -21.98 6.67
C GLN A 408 17.62 -22.38 5.39
#